data_AF-A0A4Z1KN90-F1
#
_entry.id   AF-A0A4Z1KN90-F1
#
_cell.length_a   1.000
_cell.length_b   1.000
_cell.length_c   1.000
_cell.angle_alpha   90.00
_cell.angle_beta   90.00
_cell.angle_gamma   90.00
#
_symmetry.space_group_name_H-M   'P 1'
#
loop_
_entity.id
_entity.type
_entity.pdbx_description
1 polymer ?
#
loop_
_entity_poly.entity_id
_entity_poly.type
_entity_poly.pdbx_seq_one_letter_code
_entity_poly.pdbx_strand_id
1 'polypeptide(L)'
;MSTSTVIRPAVRSLLRVRKAANTPPAFLLPCLQSSSTTSSCTQSTSFSTSSTYLYPRDMNRLRGVSTQRRTGPRQPLSVSNAKLPQPVLDESKRLKVKVDENHGLYDFFRHKDKALSTPAEEGSHGRPWSAEELRGKSWEDLHSLWWICCKERNRIATESYERQRLEAGYGDEDAEKRDMTVRRTQRAIKQVLTERYYSWQEAEVIAKDDPEIDFSGEGPLYTPRDFEEDIEEDVLAEAEGEAEPKPAQVTA
;
A
#
# COMPACT_ATOMS: atom_id res chain seq x y z
N MET A 1 4.09 51.77 22.42
CA MET A 1 4.09 52.34 23.79
C MET A 1 3.58 51.26 24.74
N SER A 2 4.47 50.56 25.43
CA SER A 2 4.18 49.88 26.70
C SER A 2 5.48 49.33 27.26
N THR A 3 5.93 49.94 28.36
CA THR A 3 7.17 49.63 29.09
C THR A 3 6.91 48.49 30.06
N SER A 4 7.71 47.41 29.99
CA SER A 4 7.70 46.34 30.99
C SER A 4 8.71 46.67 32.10
N THR A 5 8.18 46.95 33.29
CA THR A 5 8.93 47.28 34.50
C THR A 5 9.39 45.98 35.18
N VAL A 6 10.71 45.81 35.34
CA VAL A 6 11.32 44.66 36.02
C VAL A 6 11.28 44.90 37.53
N ILE A 7 10.52 44.07 38.24
CA ILE A 7 10.47 44.04 39.72
C ILE A 7 11.58 43.12 40.23
N ARG A 8 12.52 43.66 41.00
CA ARG A 8 13.51 42.89 41.77
C ARG A 8 12.95 42.61 43.18
N PRO A 9 12.98 41.37 43.70
CA PRO A 9 12.63 41.12 45.09
C PRO A 9 13.81 41.45 46.01
N ALA A 10 13.64 42.45 46.88
CA ALA A 10 14.53 42.70 48.01
C ALA A 10 13.93 42.05 49.26
N VAL A 11 14.36 40.84 49.60
CA VAL A 11 14.06 40.21 50.88
C VAL A 11 15.07 40.74 51.90
N ARG A 12 14.67 41.68 52.76
CA ARG A 12 15.40 42.03 53.98
C ARG A 12 14.73 41.32 55.16
N SER A 13 15.34 40.24 55.64
CA SER A 13 14.99 39.69 56.95
C SER A 13 15.62 40.57 58.03
N LEU A 14 14.80 41.05 58.97
CA LEU A 14 15.26 41.73 60.18
C LEU A 14 15.10 40.74 61.34
N LEU A 15 16.10 39.89 61.57
CA LEU A 15 16.23 39.15 62.82
C LEU A 15 17.12 39.97 63.77
N ARG A 16 16.46 40.66 64.71
CA ARG A 16 17.12 41.44 65.77
C ARG A 16 17.56 40.50 66.88
N VAL A 17 18.83 40.09 66.87
CA VAL A 17 19.44 39.35 67.98
C VAL A 17 19.68 40.29 69.15
N ARG A 18 18.93 40.13 70.24
CA ARG A 18 19.21 40.78 71.53
C ARG A 18 20.38 40.04 72.18
N LYS A 19 21.61 40.56 72.03
CA LYS A 19 22.76 40.10 72.82
C LYS A 19 22.65 40.71 74.22
N ALA A 20 22.49 39.86 75.23
CA ALA A 20 22.64 40.23 76.63
C ALA A 20 24.08 40.67 76.88
N ALA A 21 24.25 41.85 77.47
CA ALA A 21 25.55 42.39 77.86
C ALA A 21 26.05 41.66 79.10
N ASN A 22 26.89 40.65 78.91
CA ASN A 22 27.81 40.20 79.95
C ASN A 22 29.14 40.92 79.74
N THR A 23 29.35 41.99 80.51
CA THR A 23 30.65 42.62 80.64
C THR A 23 31.61 41.63 81.32
N PRO A 24 32.72 41.23 80.68
CA PRO A 24 33.70 40.37 81.32
C PRO A 24 34.44 41.13 82.44
N PRO A 25 34.93 40.42 83.47
CA PRO A 25 35.58 41.04 84.62
C PRO A 25 36.88 41.77 84.23
N ALA A 26 37.19 42.85 84.96
CA ALA A 26 38.17 43.89 84.60
C ALA A 26 39.61 43.41 84.33
N PHE A 27 39.96 42.18 84.69
CA PHE A 27 41.29 41.60 84.50
C PHE A 27 41.55 41.10 83.06
N LEU A 28 40.52 41.04 82.19
CA LEU A 28 40.64 40.60 80.78
C LEU A 28 40.65 41.75 79.75
N LEU A 29 40.73 43.00 80.20
CA LEU A 29 40.75 44.19 79.33
C LEU A 29 42.06 44.49 78.57
N PRO A 30 43.27 44.00 78.95
CA PRO A 30 44.51 44.40 78.25
C PRO A 30 44.70 43.85 76.82
N CYS A 31 43.84 42.94 76.33
CA CYS A 31 44.01 42.34 75.00
C CYS A 31 43.21 43.04 73.88
N LEU A 32 42.45 44.10 74.19
CA LEU A 32 41.56 44.76 73.22
C LEU A 32 41.94 46.21 72.86
N GLN A 33 42.99 46.75 73.47
CA GLN A 33 43.60 48.04 73.13
C GLN A 33 45.11 47.85 73.28
N SER A 34 45.90 47.73 72.23
CA SER A 34 46.47 48.85 71.45
C SER A 34 47.50 48.16 70.51
N SER A 35 47.92 48.64 69.35
CA SER A 35 48.02 50.00 68.82
C SER A 35 48.13 49.82 67.31
N SER A 36 47.28 50.42 66.46
CA SER A 36 47.55 51.73 65.86
C SER A 36 49.02 52.17 65.95
N THR A 37 49.81 51.90 64.91
CA THR A 37 50.39 52.94 64.03
C THR A 37 51.52 52.36 63.17
N THR A 38 51.56 52.85 61.92
CA THR A 38 52.63 52.76 60.91
C THR A 38 52.66 51.55 59.97
N SER A 39 52.48 51.90 58.68
CA SER A 39 53.10 51.27 57.52
C SER A 39 52.60 49.89 57.09
N SER A 40 51.46 49.85 56.40
CA SER A 40 51.07 48.69 55.58
C SER A 40 51.86 48.67 54.27
N CYS A 41 53.05 48.06 54.30
CA CYS A 41 53.62 47.36 53.15
C CYS A 41 54.00 45.95 53.61
N THR A 42 53.16 44.96 53.27
CA THR A 42 53.59 43.60 52.93
C THR A 42 52.55 42.99 52.01
N GLN A 43 52.97 42.82 50.77
CA GLN A 43 52.32 41.96 49.79
C GLN A 43 52.28 40.52 50.32
N SER A 44 51.18 39.82 50.07
CA SER A 44 51.15 38.36 49.98
C SER A 44 50.34 38.00 48.74
N THR A 45 51.05 37.46 47.76
CA THR A 45 50.58 37.07 46.43
C THR A 45 49.57 35.94 46.46
N SER A 46 48.61 35.97 45.54
CA SER A 46 47.95 34.75 45.02
C SER A 46 48.07 34.75 43.50
N PHE A 47 49.12 34.10 42.99
CA PHE A 47 49.27 33.83 41.56
C PHE A 47 48.39 32.62 41.21
N SER A 48 47.28 32.87 40.51
CA SER A 48 46.41 31.82 39.96
C SER A 48 46.63 31.76 38.45
N THR A 49 47.25 30.68 37.96
CA THR A 49 47.52 30.44 36.53
C THR A 49 46.34 29.85 35.77
N SER A 50 45.27 29.50 36.47
CA SER A 50 44.03 29.08 35.83
C SER A 50 43.37 30.34 35.27
N SER A 51 43.29 30.45 33.94
CA SER A 51 42.36 31.38 33.29
C SER A 51 40.94 31.05 33.78
N THR A 52 40.54 31.63 34.91
CA THR A 52 39.15 31.71 35.31
C THR A 52 38.49 32.54 34.23
N TYR A 53 37.91 31.88 33.23
CA TYR A 53 36.93 32.53 32.37
C TYR A 53 35.88 33.09 33.34
N LEU A 54 35.95 34.38 33.62
CA LEU A 54 35.06 35.11 34.53
C LEU A 54 33.58 35.06 34.08
N TYR A 55 33.32 34.38 32.96
CA TYR A 55 32.01 34.08 32.41
C TYR A 55 31.91 32.59 32.10
N PRO A 56 31.18 31.80 32.93
CA PRO A 56 30.83 30.43 32.59
C PRO A 56 30.00 30.44 31.30
N ARG A 57 30.50 29.80 30.23
CA ARG A 57 29.64 29.51 29.07
C ARG A 57 28.50 28.61 29.53
N ASP A 58 27.27 28.96 29.14
CA ASP A 58 26.13 28.06 29.35
C ASP A 58 26.28 26.85 28.41
N MET A 59 26.51 25.67 28.99
CA MET A 59 26.72 24.43 28.23
C MET A 59 25.42 23.82 27.70
N ASN A 60 24.26 24.31 28.14
CA ASN A 60 22.97 23.87 27.61
C ASN A 60 22.52 24.76 26.44
N ARG A 61 22.84 24.34 25.22
CA ARG A 61 22.53 25.06 23.98
C ARG A 61 21.02 25.31 23.75
N LEU A 62 20.16 24.40 24.24
CA LEU A 62 18.70 24.47 24.06
C LEU A 62 17.98 24.95 25.33
N ARG A 63 18.71 25.55 26.29
CA ARG A 63 18.09 26.07 27.52
C ARG A 63 16.99 27.06 27.20
N GLY A 64 15.77 26.73 27.63
CA GLY A 64 14.60 27.58 27.46
C GLY A 64 14.09 27.67 26.02
N VAL A 65 14.53 26.78 25.12
CA VAL A 65 14.08 26.73 23.72
C VAL A 65 13.10 25.58 23.53
N SER A 66 11.88 25.88 23.12
CA SER A 66 10.85 24.90 22.79
C SER A 66 9.98 25.38 21.62
N THR A 67 9.75 24.48 20.66
CA THR A 67 8.95 24.76 19.45
C THR A 67 7.45 24.79 19.76
N GLN A 68 6.95 23.82 20.54
CA GLN A 68 5.55 23.71 20.93
C GLN A 68 5.06 24.94 21.71
N ARG A 69 5.89 25.48 22.61
CA ARG A 69 5.54 26.69 23.40
C ARG A 69 5.96 28.00 22.72
N ARG A 70 6.48 27.94 21.49
CA ARG A 70 6.86 29.11 20.68
C ARG A 70 7.81 30.07 21.41
N THR A 71 8.77 29.56 22.20
CA THR A 71 9.68 30.41 22.99
C THR A 71 10.70 31.17 22.14
N GLY A 72 10.91 30.76 20.89
CA GLY A 72 11.84 31.39 19.96
C GLY A 72 13.31 30.99 20.18
N PRO A 73 14.23 31.48 19.33
CA PRO A 73 15.65 31.21 19.47
C PRO A 73 16.21 31.92 20.71
N ARG A 74 17.14 31.25 21.38
CA ARG A 74 17.80 31.76 22.60
C ARG A 74 18.60 33.03 22.39
N GLN A 75 19.18 33.19 21.19
CA GLN A 75 20.01 34.32 20.79
C GLN A 75 19.50 34.90 19.48
N PRO A 76 19.65 36.22 19.23
CA PRO A 76 19.33 36.79 17.94
C PRO A 76 20.26 36.21 16.87
N LEU A 77 19.67 35.64 15.83
CA LEU A 77 20.38 35.13 14.66
C LEU A 77 20.54 36.26 13.63
N SER A 78 21.39 36.09 12.62
CA SER A 78 21.55 37.06 11.53
C SER A 78 20.23 37.42 10.84
N VAL A 79 19.29 36.48 10.77
CA VAL A 79 17.97 36.62 10.15
C VAL A 79 16.85 36.94 11.14
N SER A 80 17.15 37.22 12.43
CA SER A 80 16.10 37.47 13.43
C SER A 80 15.26 38.70 13.14
N ASN A 81 15.82 39.66 12.39
CA ASN A 81 15.17 40.92 12.03
C ASN A 81 14.35 40.81 10.74
N ALA A 82 14.55 39.76 9.95
CA ALA A 82 13.80 39.54 8.72
C ALA A 82 12.42 38.96 9.04
N LYS A 83 11.38 39.46 8.38
CA LYS A 83 10.04 38.87 8.47
C LYS A 83 10.09 37.46 7.86
N LEU A 84 9.54 36.48 8.59
CA LEU A 84 9.49 35.10 8.10
C LEU A 84 8.71 35.03 6.77
N PRO A 85 9.25 34.37 5.74
CA PRO A 85 8.52 34.17 4.49
C PRO A 85 7.31 33.28 4.75
N GLN A 86 6.16 33.65 4.16
CA GLN A 86 4.96 32.84 4.24
C GLN A 86 4.90 31.91 3.03
N PRO A 87 4.78 30.58 3.23
CA PRO A 87 4.60 29.66 2.11
C PRO A 87 3.26 29.90 1.43
N VAL A 88 3.18 29.57 0.15
CA VAL A 88 1.91 29.59 -0.60
C VAL A 88 1.05 28.43 -0.09
N LEU A 89 0.11 28.75 0.80
CA LEU A 89 -0.82 27.76 1.35
C LEU A 89 -1.93 27.42 0.35
N ASP A 90 -2.42 28.43 -0.38
CA ASP A 90 -3.51 28.31 -1.35
C ASP A 90 -3.17 27.31 -2.45
N GLU A 91 -3.98 26.28 -2.59
CA GLU A 91 -3.78 25.20 -3.55
C GLU A 91 -3.83 25.70 -5.00
N SER A 92 -4.72 26.65 -5.30
CA SER A 92 -4.87 27.23 -6.64
C SER A 92 -3.63 27.96 -7.15
N LYS A 93 -2.78 28.44 -6.24
CA LYS A 93 -1.52 29.12 -6.57
C LYS A 93 -0.34 28.14 -6.69
N ARG A 94 -0.54 26.87 -6.33
CA ARG A 94 0.48 25.83 -6.48
C ARG A 94 0.59 25.45 -7.95
N LEU A 95 1.81 25.12 -8.37
CA LEU A 95 2.07 24.64 -9.72
C LEU A 95 1.40 23.27 -9.89
N LYS A 96 0.48 23.16 -10.85
CA LYS A 96 -0.15 21.88 -11.21
C LYS A 96 0.85 21.05 -12.02
N VAL A 97 1.11 19.83 -11.56
CA VAL A 97 1.96 18.88 -12.29
C VAL A 97 1.24 18.47 -13.58
N LYS A 98 1.94 18.55 -14.71
CA LYS A 98 1.42 18.03 -15.99
C LYS A 98 1.52 16.51 -15.96
N VAL A 99 0.38 15.84 -15.85
CA VAL A 99 0.27 14.38 -15.95
C VAL A 99 -0.04 14.02 -17.40
N ASP A 100 0.47 12.89 -17.86
CA ASP A 100 0.14 12.36 -19.19
C ASP A 100 -1.32 11.89 -19.23
N GLU A 101 -2.04 12.25 -20.29
CA GLU A 101 -3.44 11.87 -20.47
C GLU A 101 -3.61 10.36 -20.69
N ASN A 102 -2.59 9.69 -21.25
CA ASN A 102 -2.60 8.25 -21.53
C ASN A 102 -1.79 7.45 -20.49
N HIS A 103 -1.82 7.91 -19.23
CA HIS A 103 -1.18 7.21 -18.15
C HIS A 103 -1.87 5.87 -17.84
N GLY A 104 -1.11 4.79 -17.67
CA GLY A 104 -1.66 3.44 -17.42
C GLY A 104 -2.49 3.32 -16.14
N LEU A 105 -2.30 4.21 -15.15
CA LEU A 105 -3.16 4.22 -13.95
C LEU A 105 -4.60 4.65 -14.23
N TYR A 106 -4.87 5.30 -15.38
CA TYR A 106 -6.25 5.60 -15.77
C TYR A 106 -7.05 4.33 -16.05
N ASP A 107 -6.41 3.17 -16.28
CA ASP A 107 -7.10 1.88 -16.43
C ASP A 107 -7.84 1.44 -15.16
N PHE A 108 -7.58 2.02 -13.98
CA PHE A 108 -8.31 1.71 -12.75
C PHE A 108 -9.61 2.49 -12.60
N PHE A 109 -9.83 3.52 -13.42
CA PHE A 109 -11.01 4.37 -13.38
C PHE A 109 -11.85 4.17 -14.64
N ARG A 110 -13.18 4.26 -14.52
CA ARG A 110 -14.08 4.24 -15.69
C ARG A 110 -14.02 5.54 -16.48
N HIS A 111 -13.95 6.66 -15.76
CA HIS A 111 -13.90 8.01 -16.30
C HIS A 111 -12.64 8.72 -15.83
N LYS A 112 -12.00 9.53 -16.68
CA LYS A 112 -10.81 10.30 -16.30
C LYS A 112 -11.14 11.49 -15.39
N ASP A 113 -12.37 11.99 -15.48
CA ASP A 113 -12.82 13.23 -14.82
C ASP A 113 -13.46 12.97 -13.45
N LYS A 114 -13.95 11.76 -13.21
CA LYS A 114 -14.71 11.39 -11.99
C LYS A 114 -14.02 10.24 -11.29
N ALA A 115 -13.88 10.36 -9.97
CA ALA A 115 -13.29 9.30 -9.14
C ALA A 115 -14.23 8.10 -8.95
N LEU A 116 -15.55 8.35 -8.92
CA LEU A 116 -16.58 7.33 -8.75
C LEU A 116 -17.59 7.41 -9.90
N SER A 117 -18.06 6.24 -10.36
CA SER A 117 -19.21 6.15 -11.25
C SER A 117 -20.52 6.30 -10.48
N THR A 118 -21.58 6.69 -11.20
CA THR A 118 -22.91 6.78 -10.59
C THR A 118 -23.51 5.36 -10.45
N PRO A 119 -24.34 5.10 -9.43
CA PRO A 119 -24.99 3.79 -9.28
C PRO A 119 -25.79 3.36 -10.51
N ALA A 120 -26.42 4.32 -11.21
CA ALA A 120 -27.11 4.06 -12.46
C ALA A 120 -26.18 3.57 -13.58
N GLU A 121 -24.98 4.15 -13.69
CA GLU A 121 -23.96 3.68 -14.65
C GLU A 121 -23.43 2.29 -14.28
N GLU A 122 -23.18 2.02 -13.00
CA GLU A 122 -22.69 0.71 -12.53
C GLU A 122 -23.73 -0.39 -12.73
N GLY A 123 -24.99 -0.09 -12.41
CA GLY A 123 -26.13 -0.97 -12.63
C GLY A 123 -26.42 -1.24 -14.10
N SER A 124 -26.02 -0.34 -15.01
CA SER A 124 -26.12 -0.55 -16.45
C SER A 124 -25.05 -1.52 -16.96
N HIS A 125 -25.29 -2.82 -16.82
CA HIS A 125 -24.47 -3.88 -17.39
C HIS A 125 -25.29 -4.97 -18.08
N GLY A 126 -24.66 -5.65 -19.03
CA GLY A 126 -25.27 -6.74 -19.76
C GLY A 126 -25.27 -8.07 -19.00
N ARG A 127 -25.69 -9.11 -19.71
CA ARG A 127 -25.68 -10.50 -19.23
C ARG A 127 -24.24 -11.06 -19.20
N PRO A 128 -23.91 -11.98 -18.28
CA PRO A 128 -22.67 -12.76 -18.35
C PRO A 128 -22.65 -13.73 -19.54
N TRP A 129 -21.47 -14.00 -20.08
CA TRP A 129 -21.21 -15.05 -21.08
C TRP A 129 -21.62 -16.45 -20.58
N SER A 130 -22.30 -17.20 -21.45
CA SER A 130 -22.60 -18.62 -21.23
C SER A 130 -21.42 -19.51 -21.62
N ALA A 131 -21.28 -20.67 -20.98
CA ALA A 131 -20.29 -21.68 -21.39
C ALA A 131 -20.49 -22.11 -22.85
N GLU A 132 -21.74 -22.25 -23.30
CA GLU A 132 -22.08 -22.63 -24.68
C GLU A 132 -21.53 -21.63 -25.71
N GLU A 133 -21.67 -20.33 -25.44
CA GLU A 133 -21.16 -19.27 -26.31
C GLU A 133 -19.63 -19.25 -26.34
N LEU A 134 -18.99 -19.57 -25.21
CA LEU A 134 -17.54 -19.60 -25.07
C LEU A 134 -16.90 -20.85 -25.70
N ARG A 135 -17.63 -21.96 -25.85
CA ARG A 135 -17.15 -23.17 -26.54
C ARG A 135 -16.78 -22.91 -28.01
N GLY A 136 -17.37 -21.91 -28.66
CA GLY A 136 -17.01 -21.52 -30.03
C GLY A 136 -15.82 -20.57 -30.15
N LYS A 137 -15.13 -20.21 -29.06
CA LYS A 137 -14.03 -19.21 -29.06
C LYS A 137 -12.64 -19.83 -29.04
N SER A 138 -11.66 -19.15 -29.65
CA SER A 138 -10.26 -19.59 -29.62
C SER A 138 -9.64 -19.46 -28.22
N TRP A 139 -8.49 -20.09 -27.99
CA TRP A 139 -7.77 -19.94 -26.73
C TRP A 139 -7.32 -18.49 -26.47
N GLU A 140 -6.81 -17.81 -27.50
CA GLU A 140 -6.36 -16.40 -27.41
C GLU A 140 -7.51 -15.46 -27.05
N ASP A 141 -8.70 -15.68 -27.61
CA ASP A 141 -9.89 -14.89 -27.28
C ASP A 141 -10.32 -15.12 -25.83
N LEU A 142 -10.29 -16.36 -25.35
CA LEU A 142 -10.63 -16.68 -23.96
C LEU A 142 -9.61 -16.08 -22.98
N HIS A 143 -8.33 -16.09 -23.34
CA HIS A 143 -7.26 -15.53 -22.52
C HIS A 143 -7.31 -13.99 -22.47
N SER A 144 -7.55 -13.33 -23.61
CA SER A 144 -7.76 -11.89 -23.64
C SER A 144 -9.01 -11.47 -22.88
N LEU A 145 -10.13 -12.19 -23.05
CA LEU A 145 -11.37 -11.98 -22.30
C LEU A 145 -11.16 -12.14 -20.79
N TRP A 146 -10.39 -13.15 -20.36
CA TRP A 146 -10.03 -13.34 -18.96
C TRP A 146 -9.36 -12.09 -18.36
N TRP A 147 -8.39 -11.50 -19.07
CA TRP A 147 -7.71 -10.29 -18.61
C TRP A 147 -8.61 -9.06 -18.61
N ILE A 148 -9.52 -8.93 -19.58
CA ILE A 148 -10.55 -7.87 -19.56
C ILE A 148 -11.41 -8.02 -18.30
N CYS A 149 -11.83 -9.23 -17.96
CA CYS A 149 -12.57 -9.49 -16.71
C CYS A 149 -11.73 -9.13 -15.47
N CYS A 150 -10.44 -9.47 -15.44
CA CYS A 150 -9.55 -9.10 -14.33
C CYS A 150 -9.42 -7.58 -14.18
N LYS A 151 -9.21 -6.86 -15.29
CA LYS A 151 -9.16 -5.39 -15.27
C LYS A 151 -10.47 -4.79 -14.75
N GLU A 152 -11.60 -5.32 -15.19
CA GLU A 152 -12.91 -4.85 -14.73
C GLU A 152 -13.10 -5.08 -13.23
N ARG A 153 -12.72 -6.24 -12.70
CA ARG A 153 -12.78 -6.51 -11.26
C ARG A 153 -11.86 -5.58 -10.45
N ASN A 154 -10.69 -5.24 -10.97
CA ASN A 154 -9.80 -4.28 -10.35
C ASN A 154 -10.39 -2.86 -10.33
N ARG A 155 -11.08 -2.45 -11.40
CA ARG A 155 -11.83 -1.18 -11.44
C ARG A 155 -12.92 -1.14 -10.37
N ILE A 156 -13.75 -2.19 -10.32
CA ILE A 156 -14.83 -2.30 -9.33
C ILE A 156 -14.27 -2.26 -7.89
N ALA A 157 -13.16 -2.96 -7.64
CA ALA A 157 -12.50 -2.94 -6.33
C ALA A 157 -11.92 -1.57 -5.95
N THR A 158 -11.43 -0.81 -6.94
CA THR A 158 -10.93 0.55 -6.72
C THR A 158 -12.10 1.49 -6.37
N GLU A 159 -13.19 1.40 -7.12
CA GLU A 159 -14.41 2.18 -6.88
C GLU A 159 -15.04 1.84 -5.53
N SER A 160 -15.15 0.57 -5.15
CA SER A 160 -15.73 0.16 -3.87
C SER A 160 -14.88 0.60 -2.68
N TYR A 161 -13.56 0.50 -2.77
CA TYR A 161 -12.66 0.97 -1.72
C TYR A 161 -12.74 2.49 -1.52
N GLU A 162 -12.73 3.26 -2.61
CA GLU A 162 -12.85 4.71 -2.52
C GLU A 162 -14.25 5.14 -2.04
N ARG A 163 -15.30 4.42 -2.44
CA ARG A 163 -16.66 4.64 -1.92
C ARG A 163 -16.75 4.41 -0.42
N GLN A 164 -16.15 3.33 0.08
CA GLN A 164 -16.08 3.03 1.51
C GLN A 164 -15.30 4.13 2.26
N ARG A 165 -14.18 4.58 1.70
CA ARG A 165 -13.34 5.62 2.30
C ARG A 165 -14.04 6.98 2.37
N LEU A 166 -14.80 7.33 1.32
CA LEU A 166 -15.54 8.59 1.24
C LEU A 166 -16.90 8.53 1.96
N GLU A 167 -17.32 7.35 2.44
CA GLU A 167 -18.64 7.10 3.01
C GLU A 167 -19.78 7.59 2.10
N ALA A 168 -19.62 7.40 0.78
CA ALA A 168 -20.51 7.99 -0.23
C ALA A 168 -21.92 7.35 -0.29
N GLY A 169 -22.19 6.34 0.55
CA GLY A 169 -23.51 5.74 0.73
C GLY A 169 -23.83 4.65 -0.29
N TYR A 170 -24.70 4.96 -1.25
CA TYR A 170 -25.27 3.97 -2.16
C TYR A 170 -24.31 3.51 -3.27
N GLY A 171 -24.56 2.33 -3.84
CA GLY A 171 -23.84 1.79 -5.02
C GLY A 171 -23.12 0.46 -4.77
N ASP A 172 -22.97 0.04 -3.51
CA ASP A 172 -22.27 -1.21 -3.18
C ASP A 172 -22.97 -2.46 -3.75
N GLU A 173 -24.29 -2.50 -3.68
CA GLU A 173 -25.06 -3.61 -4.24
C GLU A 173 -24.91 -3.73 -5.76
N ASP A 174 -24.87 -2.59 -6.46
CA ASP A 174 -24.76 -2.58 -7.92
C ASP A 174 -23.35 -2.97 -8.38
N ALA A 175 -22.33 -2.49 -7.65
CA ALA A 175 -20.95 -2.94 -7.80
C ALA A 175 -20.80 -4.44 -7.55
N GLU A 176 -21.42 -4.98 -6.49
CA GLU A 176 -21.38 -6.41 -6.17
C GLU A 176 -22.09 -7.26 -7.22
N LYS A 177 -23.29 -6.85 -7.67
CA LYS A 177 -24.00 -7.52 -8.77
C LYS A 177 -23.14 -7.59 -10.03
N ARG A 178 -22.44 -6.49 -10.34
CA ARG A 178 -21.52 -6.43 -11.48
C ARG A 178 -20.28 -7.32 -11.31
N ASP A 179 -19.65 -7.33 -10.14
CA ASP A 179 -18.54 -8.27 -9.87
C ASP A 179 -19.02 -9.72 -9.99
N MET A 180 -20.22 -10.03 -9.49
CA MET A 180 -20.82 -11.36 -9.60
C MET A 180 -21.06 -11.77 -11.05
N THR A 181 -21.49 -10.88 -11.94
CA THR A 181 -21.64 -11.20 -13.37
C THR A 181 -20.28 -11.46 -14.02
N VAL A 182 -19.26 -10.65 -13.74
CA VAL A 182 -17.89 -10.86 -14.25
C VAL A 182 -17.27 -12.16 -13.70
N ARG A 183 -17.54 -12.52 -12.45
CA ARG A 183 -17.08 -13.79 -11.87
C ARG A 183 -17.75 -15.00 -12.51
N ARG A 184 -19.03 -14.88 -12.91
CA ARG A 184 -19.73 -15.93 -13.67
C ARG A 184 -19.07 -16.16 -15.03
N THR A 185 -18.66 -15.12 -15.74
CA THR A 185 -17.95 -15.27 -17.01
C THR A 185 -16.58 -15.93 -16.82
N GLN A 186 -15.82 -15.52 -15.80
CA GLN A 186 -14.55 -16.16 -15.43
C GLN A 186 -14.73 -17.66 -15.11
N ARG A 187 -15.80 -18.01 -14.38
CA ARG A 187 -16.13 -19.41 -14.09
C ARG A 187 -16.44 -20.19 -15.37
N ALA A 188 -17.23 -19.62 -16.27
CA ALA A 188 -17.56 -20.25 -17.55
C ALA A 188 -16.32 -20.47 -18.43
N ILE A 189 -15.39 -19.51 -18.48
CA ILE A 189 -14.11 -19.67 -19.19
C ILE A 189 -13.32 -20.85 -18.63
N LYS A 190 -13.19 -20.94 -17.30
CA LYS A 190 -12.49 -22.07 -16.66
C LYS A 190 -13.15 -23.40 -17.01
N GLN A 191 -14.47 -23.47 -16.92
CA GLN A 191 -15.23 -24.66 -17.26
C GLN A 191 -14.95 -25.12 -18.70
N VAL A 192 -15.06 -24.22 -19.67
CA VAL A 192 -14.83 -24.56 -21.09
C VAL A 192 -13.39 -25.03 -21.35
N LEU A 193 -12.40 -24.40 -20.71
CA LEU A 193 -11.00 -24.81 -20.85
C LEU A 193 -10.75 -26.19 -20.23
N THR A 194 -11.32 -26.47 -19.06
CA THR A 194 -11.24 -27.78 -18.42
C THR A 194 -11.96 -28.85 -19.24
N GLU A 195 -13.17 -28.56 -19.75
CA GLU A 195 -13.92 -29.47 -20.63
C GLU A 195 -13.10 -29.83 -21.87
N ARG A 196 -12.55 -28.83 -22.58
CA ARG A 196 -11.72 -29.06 -23.77
C ARG A 196 -10.50 -29.92 -23.49
N TYR A 197 -9.83 -29.68 -22.36
CA TYR A 197 -8.65 -30.45 -21.99
C TYR A 197 -9.00 -31.92 -21.79
N TYR A 198 -10.07 -32.22 -21.04
CA TYR A 198 -10.49 -33.60 -20.83
C TYR A 198 -11.02 -34.25 -22.11
N SER A 199 -11.83 -33.55 -22.90
CA SER A 199 -12.30 -34.06 -24.20
C SER A 199 -11.15 -34.38 -25.15
N TRP A 200 -10.09 -33.55 -25.16
CA TRP A 200 -8.89 -33.82 -25.93
C TRP A 200 -8.13 -35.05 -25.42
N GLN A 201 -7.95 -35.19 -24.11
CA GLN A 201 -7.30 -36.37 -23.52
C GLN A 201 -8.08 -37.66 -23.82
N GLU A 202 -9.41 -37.63 -23.69
CA GLU A 202 -10.28 -38.76 -24.01
C GLU A 202 -10.21 -39.10 -25.50
N ALA A 203 -10.24 -38.10 -26.38
CA ALA A 203 -10.09 -38.30 -27.82
C ALA A 203 -8.72 -38.89 -28.19
N GLU A 204 -7.63 -38.50 -27.51
CA GLU A 204 -6.29 -39.07 -27.74
C GLU A 204 -6.24 -40.55 -27.35
N VAL A 205 -6.94 -40.94 -26.27
CA VAL A 205 -7.05 -42.35 -25.86
C VAL A 205 -7.81 -43.15 -26.90
N ILE A 206 -8.96 -42.66 -27.36
CA ILE A 206 -9.79 -43.33 -28.37
C ILE A 206 -9.05 -43.44 -29.69
N ALA A 207 -8.37 -42.37 -30.11
CA ALA A 207 -7.64 -42.34 -31.36
C ALA A 207 -6.52 -43.38 -31.42
N LYS A 208 -5.90 -43.77 -30.29
CA LYS A 208 -4.85 -44.81 -30.27
C LYS A 208 -5.36 -46.17 -30.73
N ASP A 209 -6.65 -46.42 -30.55
CA ASP A 209 -7.32 -47.65 -30.96
C ASP A 209 -7.96 -47.51 -32.36
N ASP A 210 -7.96 -46.30 -32.95
CA ASP A 210 -8.60 -45.99 -34.23
C ASP A 210 -7.68 -46.32 -35.42
N PRO A 211 -8.08 -47.19 -36.36
CA PRO A 211 -7.26 -47.53 -37.52
C PRO A 211 -7.13 -46.41 -38.56
N GLU A 212 -7.90 -45.31 -38.47
CA GLU A 212 -7.78 -44.16 -39.38
C GLU A 212 -6.69 -43.16 -38.96
N ILE A 213 -6.14 -43.29 -37.74
CA ILE A 213 -5.25 -42.31 -37.12
C ILE A 213 -3.86 -42.89 -36.84
N ASP A 214 -2.84 -42.34 -37.50
CA ASP A 214 -1.45 -42.80 -37.40
C ASP A 214 -0.60 -41.92 -36.47
N PHE A 215 -0.35 -42.39 -35.24
CA PHE A 215 0.54 -41.71 -34.28
C PHE A 215 2.04 -41.95 -34.51
N SER A 216 2.42 -42.78 -35.49
CA SER A 216 3.82 -43.15 -35.78
C SER A 216 4.67 -41.96 -36.25
N GLY A 217 4.02 -40.90 -36.75
CA GLY A 217 4.68 -39.72 -37.33
C GLY A 217 5.24 -39.94 -38.73
N GLU A 218 5.00 -41.11 -39.33
CA GLU A 218 5.35 -41.41 -40.71
C GLU A 218 4.12 -41.20 -41.61
N GLY A 219 4.06 -40.05 -42.30
CA GLY A 219 2.97 -39.72 -43.22
C GLY A 219 1.89 -38.80 -42.63
N PRO A 220 0.72 -38.69 -43.29
CA PRO A 220 -0.42 -37.91 -42.81
C PRO A 220 -1.04 -38.53 -41.54
N LEU A 221 -1.38 -37.72 -40.54
CA LEU A 221 -1.95 -38.19 -39.26
C LEU A 221 -3.31 -38.87 -39.41
N TYR A 222 -4.11 -38.48 -40.41
CA TYR A 222 -5.46 -38.97 -40.63
C TYR A 222 -5.59 -39.44 -42.07
N THR A 223 -5.88 -40.73 -42.24
CA THR A 223 -6.17 -41.37 -43.52
C THR A 223 -7.61 -41.86 -43.49
N PRO A 224 -8.54 -41.20 -44.21
CA PRO A 224 -9.92 -41.60 -44.21
C PRO A 224 -10.05 -43.00 -44.82
N ARG A 225 -10.84 -43.86 -44.19
CA ARG A 225 -11.28 -45.11 -44.81
C ARG A 225 -12.30 -44.82 -45.90
N ASP A 226 -12.17 -45.52 -47.02
CA ASP A 226 -13.17 -45.52 -48.07
C ASP A 226 -14.31 -46.46 -47.64
N PHE A 227 -15.34 -45.88 -47.02
CA PHE A 227 -16.52 -46.58 -46.46
C PHE A 227 -17.27 -47.49 -47.45
N GLU A 228 -17.03 -47.37 -48.77
CA GLU A 228 -17.73 -48.14 -49.79
C GLU A 228 -17.23 -49.60 -49.90
N GLU A 229 -15.94 -49.85 -49.67
CA GLU A 229 -15.35 -51.21 -49.80
C GLU A 229 -15.68 -52.11 -48.61
N ASP A 230 -15.74 -51.56 -47.40
CA ASP A 230 -16.06 -52.30 -46.16
C ASP A 230 -17.53 -52.78 -46.14
N ILE A 231 -18.48 -52.01 -46.71
CA ILE A 231 -19.89 -52.43 -46.82
C ILE A 231 -20.03 -53.62 -47.77
N GLU A 232 -19.24 -53.66 -48.85
CA GLU A 232 -19.25 -54.80 -49.77
C GLU A 232 -18.67 -56.05 -49.10
N GLU A 233 -17.57 -55.93 -48.34
CA GLU A 233 -16.99 -57.05 -47.58
C GLU A 233 -17.90 -57.57 -46.47
N ASP A 234 -18.58 -56.71 -45.71
CA ASP A 234 -19.52 -57.12 -44.65
C ASP A 234 -20.77 -57.80 -45.23
N VAL A 235 -21.31 -57.31 -46.36
CA VAL A 235 -22.45 -57.93 -47.06
C VAL A 235 -22.07 -59.27 -47.67
N LEU A 236 -20.84 -59.43 -48.17
CA LEU A 236 -20.29 -60.70 -48.65
C LEU A 236 -20.08 -61.71 -47.50
N ALA A 237 -19.59 -61.25 -46.34
CA ALA A 237 -19.38 -62.09 -45.17
C ALA A 237 -20.70 -62.60 -44.57
N GLU A 238 -21.77 -61.80 -44.56
CA GLU A 238 -23.10 -62.25 -44.14
C GLU A 238 -23.72 -63.26 -45.13
N ALA A 239 -23.47 -63.11 -46.44
CA ALA A 239 -23.95 -64.04 -47.46
C ALA A 239 -23.26 -65.41 -47.40
N GLU A 240 -21.99 -65.48 -46.95
CA GLU A 240 -21.24 -66.73 -46.78
C GLU A 240 -21.56 -67.47 -45.46
N GLY A 241 -22.13 -66.79 -44.46
CA GLY A 241 -22.51 -67.37 -43.16
C GLY A 241 -23.82 -68.18 -43.14
N GLU A 242 -24.66 -68.10 -44.18
CA GLU A 242 -26.00 -68.72 -44.24
C GLU A 242 -26.06 -70.09 -44.97
N ALA A 243 -24.93 -70.77 -45.17
CA ALA A 243 -24.91 -72.11 -45.76
C ALA A 243 -25.24 -73.22 -44.73
N GLU A 244 -26.54 -73.50 -44.51
CA GLU A 244 -27.00 -74.61 -43.66
C GLU A 244 -26.47 -76.00 -44.13
N PRO A 245 -26.01 -76.88 -43.20
CA PRO A 245 -25.67 -78.25 -43.54
C PRO A 245 -26.93 -79.11 -43.73
N LYS A 246 -27.11 -79.67 -44.94
CA LYS A 246 -28.19 -80.64 -45.27
C LYS A 246 -28.24 -81.80 -44.26
N PRO A 247 -29.42 -82.13 -43.68
CA PRO A 247 -29.53 -83.26 -42.76
C PRO A 247 -29.38 -84.61 -43.49
N ALA A 248 -28.56 -85.49 -42.89
CA ALA A 248 -28.34 -86.85 -43.35
C ALA A 248 -29.62 -87.68 -43.23
N GLN A 249 -30.01 -88.34 -44.32
CA GLN A 249 -31.12 -89.28 -44.35
C GLN A 249 -30.73 -90.56 -43.60
N VAL A 250 -31.41 -90.84 -42.48
CA VAL A 250 -31.31 -92.12 -41.77
C VAL A 250 -32.40 -93.04 -42.34
N THR A 251 -31.97 -94.10 -43.01
CA THR A 251 -32.80 -95.21 -43.49
C THR A 251 -32.96 -96.29 -42.43
N ALA A 252 -34.21 -96.78 -42.32
CA ALA A 252 -34.71 -98.00 -41.67
C ALA A 252 -34.73 -98.05 -40.13
#